data_AF-A0A2E0W1N1-F1
#
_entry.id   AF-A0A2E0W1N1-F1
#
_cell.length_a   1.000
_cell.length_b   1.000
_cell.length_c   1.000
_cell.angle_alpha   90.00
_cell.angle_beta   90.00
_cell.angle_gamma   90.00
#
_symmetry.space_group_name_H-M   'P 1'
#
loop_
_entity.id
_entity.type
_entity.pdbx_description
1 polymer ?
#
loop_
_entity_poly.entity_id
_entity_poly.type
_entity_poly.pdbx_seq_one_letter_code
_entity_poly.pdbx_strand_id
1 'polypeptide(L)'
;MKKLILILILSLSVSAQENVKQDSIDIRSLVAEQINAVKIKENQTAVESNKAEVIPQTSIEVKSESKDYTNYVIFFVIEIGLAASLILLWMKRKEINNKYAVKYLKLNVAKIRKEKIGTKLNDELSRLRTTLIAQPINVNDHGRDITYKAKKYSISKGEVHLAAKLKMLAERSK
;
A
#
# COMPACT_ATOMS: atom_id res chain seq x y z
N MET A 1 -12.71 -0.79 -6.45
CA MET A 1 -11.91 -1.43 -5.38
C MET A 1 -11.82 -0.59 -4.10
N LYS A 2 -11.31 0.66 -4.11
CA LYS A 2 -11.17 1.48 -2.88
C LYS A 2 -12.49 1.71 -2.11
N LYS A 3 -13.61 1.90 -2.81
CA LYS A 3 -14.94 2.08 -2.20
C LYS A 3 -15.46 0.82 -1.50
N LEU A 4 -15.05 -0.36 -1.95
CA LEU A 4 -15.51 -1.65 -1.44
C LEU A 4 -14.82 -1.99 -0.10
N ILE A 5 -13.54 -1.62 0.02
CA ILE A 5 -12.77 -1.73 1.26
C ILE A 5 -13.33 -0.79 2.34
N LEU A 6 -13.75 0.43 1.96
CA LEU A 6 -14.33 1.40 2.91
C LEU A 6 -15.65 0.90 3.50
N ILE A 7 -16.51 0.29 2.67
CA ILE A 7 -17.80 -0.26 3.12
C ILE A 7 -17.57 -1.43 4.09
N LEU A 8 -16.57 -2.28 3.83
CA LEU A 8 -16.25 -3.43 4.66
C LEU A 8 -15.70 -3.01 6.05
N ILE A 9 -14.90 -1.95 6.11
CA ILE A 9 -14.40 -1.40 7.39
C ILE A 9 -15.56 -0.79 8.21
N LEU A 10 -16.49 -0.08 7.55
CA LEU A 10 -17.65 0.50 8.23
C LEU A 10 -18.61 -0.55 8.78
N SER A 11 -18.81 -1.68 8.07
CA SER A 11 -19.70 -2.74 8.55
C SER A 11 -19.15 -3.48 9.78
N LEU A 12 -17.82 -3.69 9.87
CA LEU A 12 -17.22 -4.31 11.05
C LEU A 12 -17.37 -3.45 12.32
N SER A 13 -17.25 -2.13 12.19
CA SER A 13 -17.36 -1.21 13.34
C SER A 13 -18.77 -1.16 13.92
N VAL A 14 -19.81 -1.32 13.09
CA VAL A 14 -21.21 -1.32 13.54
C VAL A 14 -21.53 -2.61 14.30
N SER A 15 -21.10 -3.78 13.80
CA SER A 15 -21.30 -5.06 14.50
C SER A 15 -20.53 -5.17 15.82
N ALA A 16 -19.41 -4.46 15.97
CA ALA A 16 -18.68 -4.41 17.24
C ALA A 16 -19.44 -3.62 18.34
N GLN A 17 -20.29 -2.67 17.98
CA GLN A 17 -21.07 -1.89 18.95
C GLN A 17 -22.31 -2.63 19.47
N GLU A 18 -22.89 -3.55 18.70
CA GLU A 18 -24.05 -4.34 19.14
C GLU A 18 -23.68 -5.36 20.24
N ASN A 19 -22.49 -5.97 20.15
CA ASN A 19 -22.05 -6.99 21.11
C ASN A 19 -21.66 -6.43 22.49
N VAL A 20 -21.32 -5.14 22.59
CA VAL A 20 -20.92 -4.53 23.89
C VAL A 20 -22.11 -4.28 24.82
N LYS A 21 -23.36 -4.23 24.28
CA LYS A 21 -24.55 -4.00 25.10
C LYS A 21 -25.06 -5.24 25.84
N GLN A 22 -24.62 -6.45 25.47
CA GLN A 22 -25.08 -7.70 26.07
C GLN A 22 -24.18 -8.21 27.21
N ASP A 23 -22.94 -7.70 27.33
CA ASP A 23 -21.93 -8.14 28.31
C ASP A 23 -21.83 -7.24 29.56
N SER A 24 -22.76 -6.30 29.78
CA SER A 24 -22.80 -5.55 31.04
C SER A 24 -23.37 -6.45 32.14
N ILE A 25 -22.46 -7.07 32.91
CA ILE A 25 -22.80 -7.79 34.15
C ILE A 25 -23.43 -6.80 35.13
N ASP A 26 -24.74 -6.96 35.38
CA ASP A 26 -25.48 -6.08 36.28
C ASP A 26 -25.23 -6.49 37.74
N ILE A 27 -24.18 -5.94 38.36
CA ILE A 27 -23.69 -6.31 39.69
C ILE A 27 -24.80 -6.23 40.77
N ARG A 28 -25.80 -5.35 40.58
CA ARG A 28 -26.92 -5.20 41.53
C ARG A 28 -27.82 -6.43 41.61
N SER A 29 -28.05 -7.12 40.49
CA SER A 29 -28.90 -8.32 40.48
C SER A 29 -28.21 -9.49 41.16
N LEU A 30 -26.90 -9.67 40.92
CA LEU A 30 -26.07 -10.69 41.59
C LEU A 30 -25.99 -10.48 43.10
N VAL A 31 -25.83 -9.23 43.57
CA VAL A 31 -25.80 -8.92 45.01
C VAL A 31 -27.18 -9.14 45.65
N ALA A 32 -28.27 -8.79 44.96
CA ALA A 32 -29.63 -9.05 45.45
C ALA A 32 -29.92 -10.56 45.58
N GLU A 33 -29.44 -11.36 44.62
CA GLU A 33 -29.55 -12.82 44.65
C GLU A 33 -28.75 -13.43 45.80
N GLN A 34 -27.52 -12.95 46.04
CA GLN A 34 -26.71 -13.38 47.18
C GLN A 34 -27.33 -13.00 48.53
N ILE A 35 -27.88 -11.79 48.67
CA ILE A 35 -28.56 -11.37 49.91
C ILE A 35 -29.80 -12.24 50.18
N ASN A 36 -30.57 -12.56 49.14
CA ASN A 36 -31.72 -13.45 49.27
C ASN A 36 -31.32 -14.89 49.64
N ALA A 37 -30.24 -15.41 49.04
CA ALA A 37 -29.71 -16.73 49.38
C ALA A 37 -29.21 -16.81 50.83
N VAL A 38 -28.62 -15.74 51.37
CA VAL A 38 -28.22 -15.68 52.79
C VAL A 38 -29.43 -15.59 53.71
N LYS A 39 -30.45 -14.78 53.38
CA LYS A 39 -31.69 -14.69 54.17
C LYS A 39 -32.46 -16.01 54.22
N ILE A 40 -32.49 -16.77 53.12
CA ILE A 40 -33.13 -18.09 53.08
C ILE A 40 -32.35 -19.07 53.98
N LYS A 41 -31.01 -19.00 53.98
CA LYS A 41 -30.16 -19.82 54.86
C LYS A 41 -30.35 -19.46 56.33
N GLU A 42 -30.41 -18.18 56.70
CA GLU A 42 -30.65 -17.74 58.09
C GLU A 42 -32.03 -18.18 58.62
N ASN A 43 -33.05 -18.17 57.76
CA ASN A 43 -34.38 -18.68 58.13
C ASN A 43 -34.41 -20.22 58.27
N GLN A 44 -33.49 -20.94 57.64
CA GLN A 44 -33.32 -22.39 57.81
C GLN A 44 -32.52 -22.73 59.07
N THR A 45 -31.48 -21.96 59.42
CA THR A 45 -30.69 -22.17 60.64
C THR A 45 -31.43 -21.82 61.94
N ALA A 46 -32.49 -20.99 61.89
CA ALA A 46 -33.33 -20.72 63.05
C ALA A 46 -34.28 -21.87 63.44
N VAL A 47 -34.45 -22.88 62.58
CA VAL A 47 -35.39 -24.00 62.80
C VAL A 47 -34.68 -25.30 63.22
N GLU A 48 -33.35 -25.40 63.06
CA GLU A 48 -32.60 -26.66 63.28
C GLU A 48 -31.59 -26.63 64.44
N SER A 49 -31.80 -25.80 65.48
CA SER A 49 -30.97 -25.82 66.71
C SER A 49 -31.21 -27.04 67.62
N ASN A 50 -31.71 -28.16 67.12
CA ASN A 50 -31.84 -29.41 67.87
C ASN A 50 -31.60 -30.63 66.97
N LYS A 51 -30.41 -30.75 66.39
CA LYS A 51 -29.82 -32.06 66.09
C LYS A 51 -28.33 -31.92 65.82
N ALA A 52 -27.53 -32.51 66.69
CA ALA A 52 -26.14 -32.78 66.40
C ALA A 52 -26.08 -33.85 65.30
N GLU A 53 -25.52 -33.54 64.13
CA GLU A 53 -25.02 -34.56 63.21
C GLU A 53 -24.00 -33.99 62.21
N VAL A 54 -22.84 -34.63 62.23
CA VAL A 54 -21.95 -34.95 61.10
C VAL A 54 -21.54 -33.81 60.17
N ILE A 55 -20.26 -33.42 60.31
CA ILE A 55 -19.50 -32.63 59.35
C ILE A 55 -19.39 -33.43 58.03
N PRO A 56 -19.97 -32.98 56.90
CA PRO A 56 -19.63 -33.52 55.60
C PRO A 56 -18.33 -32.86 55.13
N GLN A 57 -17.31 -33.67 54.85
CA GLN A 57 -16.18 -33.23 54.02
C GLN A 57 -16.70 -32.97 52.61
N THR A 58 -17.12 -31.74 52.35
CA THR A 58 -17.38 -31.26 50.99
C THR A 58 -16.02 -31.14 50.30
N SER A 59 -15.67 -32.11 49.46
CA SER A 59 -14.61 -31.97 48.48
C SER A 59 -14.94 -30.75 47.61
N ILE A 60 -14.23 -29.65 47.83
CA ILE A 60 -14.31 -28.48 46.96
C ILE A 60 -13.70 -28.93 45.63
N GLU A 61 -14.55 -29.31 44.67
CA GLU A 61 -14.17 -29.34 43.26
C GLU A 61 -13.77 -27.90 42.89
N VAL A 62 -12.46 -27.64 42.89
CA VAL A 62 -11.90 -26.47 42.24
C VAL A 62 -12.15 -26.67 40.76
N LYS A 63 -13.29 -26.16 40.26
CA LYS A 63 -13.51 -25.95 38.84
C LYS A 63 -12.39 -25.06 38.35
N SER A 64 -11.40 -25.65 37.70
CA SER A 64 -10.44 -24.88 36.90
C SER A 64 -11.23 -24.23 35.77
N GLU A 65 -11.50 -22.94 35.90
CA GLU A 65 -11.92 -22.13 34.75
C GLU A 65 -10.79 -22.21 33.72
N SER A 66 -10.98 -23.04 32.70
CA SER A 66 -10.12 -23.03 31.53
C SER A 66 -10.34 -21.69 30.85
N LYS A 67 -9.44 -20.73 31.11
CA LYS A 67 -9.43 -19.46 30.38
C LYS A 67 -9.30 -19.79 28.90
N ASP A 68 -10.32 -19.43 28.13
CA ASP A 68 -10.40 -19.74 26.71
C ASP A 68 -9.45 -18.81 25.93
N TYR A 69 -8.20 -19.24 25.80
CA TYR A 69 -7.13 -18.46 25.14
C TYR A 69 -7.33 -18.29 23.62
N THR A 70 -8.32 -18.99 23.06
CA THR A 70 -8.63 -18.98 21.62
C THR A 70 -8.95 -17.58 21.11
N ASN A 71 -9.72 -16.80 21.88
CA ASN A 71 -10.09 -15.44 21.50
C ASN A 71 -8.86 -14.51 21.43
N TYR A 72 -7.95 -14.58 22.39
CA TYR A 72 -6.74 -13.76 22.38
C TYR A 72 -5.82 -14.08 21.20
N VAL A 73 -5.67 -15.37 20.87
CA VAL A 73 -4.85 -15.80 19.72
C VAL A 73 -5.42 -15.25 18.41
N ILE A 74 -6.75 -15.27 18.24
CA ILE A 74 -7.41 -14.72 17.05
C ILE A 74 -7.16 -13.22 16.91
N PHE A 75 -7.28 -12.45 18.00
CA PHE A 75 -6.99 -11.02 18.00
C PHE A 75 -5.55 -10.72 17.57
N PHE A 76 -4.56 -11.45 18.12
CA PHE A 76 -3.15 -11.27 17.75
C PHE A 76 -2.88 -11.60 16.27
N VAL A 77 -3.48 -12.67 15.74
CA VAL A 77 -3.30 -13.05 14.33
C VAL A 77 -3.88 -11.97 13.39
N ILE A 78 -5.03 -11.39 13.73
CA ILE A 78 -5.64 -10.30 12.97
C ILE A 78 -4.74 -9.05 13.01
N GLU A 79 -4.23 -8.69 14.19
CA GLU A 79 -3.39 -7.50 14.37
C GLU A 79 -2.06 -7.62 13.62
N ILE A 80 -1.40 -8.79 13.70
CA ILE A 80 -0.18 -9.09 12.94
C ILE A 80 -0.47 -9.05 11.43
N GLY A 81 -1.60 -9.61 10.99
CA GLY A 81 -2.04 -9.57 9.59
C GLY A 81 -2.23 -8.14 9.08
N LEU A 82 -2.87 -7.28 9.87
CA LEU A 82 -3.06 -5.87 9.54
C LEU A 82 -1.73 -5.12 9.48
N ALA A 83 -0.85 -5.30 10.47
CA ALA A 83 0.48 -4.68 10.49
C ALA A 83 1.33 -5.10 9.28
N ALA A 84 1.36 -6.39 8.96
CA ALA A 84 2.07 -6.91 7.80
C ALA A 84 1.52 -6.33 6.48
N SER A 85 0.19 -6.20 6.36
CA SER A 85 -0.45 -5.62 5.17
C SER A 85 -0.05 -4.14 4.94
N LEU A 86 0.04 -3.35 6.01
CA LEU A 86 0.46 -1.95 5.96
C LEU A 86 1.92 -1.82 5.52
N ILE A 87 2.80 -2.67 6.06
CA ILE A 87 4.22 -2.71 5.68
C ILE A 87 4.37 -3.03 4.19
N LEU A 88 3.66 -4.04 3.69
CA LEU A 88 3.70 -4.43 2.27
C LEU A 88 3.22 -3.29 1.35
N LEU A 89 2.15 -2.58 1.72
CA LEU A 89 1.65 -1.43 0.97
C LEU A 89 2.67 -0.28 0.94
N TRP A 90 3.33 -0.01 2.07
CA TRP A 90 4.36 1.02 2.16
C TRP A 90 5.58 0.69 1.29
N MET A 91 6.05 -0.56 1.33
CA MET A 91 7.15 -1.03 0.48
C MET A 91 6.82 -0.89 -1.02
N LYS A 92 5.63 -1.32 -1.44
CA LYS A 92 5.18 -1.16 -2.84
C LYS A 92 5.12 0.30 -3.27
N ARG A 93 4.64 1.19 -2.40
CA ARG A 93 4.57 2.63 -2.69
C ARG A 93 5.96 3.25 -2.84
N LYS A 94 6.93 2.83 -2.01
CA LYS A 94 8.33 3.26 -2.12
C LYS A 94 8.96 2.84 -3.45
N GLU A 95 8.72 1.61 -3.88
CA GLU A 95 9.24 1.09 -5.14
C GLU A 95 8.70 1.86 -6.36
N ILE A 96 7.39 2.14 -6.38
CA ILE A 96 6.75 2.92 -7.44
C ILE A 96 7.34 4.33 -7.51
N ASN A 97 7.48 5.01 -6.38
CA ASN A 97 8.07 6.35 -6.32
C ASN A 97 9.52 6.36 -6.80
N ASN A 98 10.30 5.33 -6.46
CA ASN A 98 11.68 5.21 -6.92
C ASN A 98 11.75 5.00 -8.44
N LYS A 99 10.87 4.19 -9.03
CA LYS A 99 10.80 4.02 -10.50
C LYS A 99 10.52 5.34 -11.22
N TYR A 100 9.63 6.18 -10.68
CA TYR A 100 9.37 7.52 -11.24
C TYR A 100 10.57 8.46 -11.09
N ALA A 101 11.23 8.47 -9.93
CA ALA A 101 12.43 9.27 -9.69
C ALA A 101 13.56 8.88 -10.65
N VAL A 102 13.83 7.58 -10.82
CA VAL A 102 14.82 7.08 -11.77
C VAL A 102 14.46 7.44 -13.21
N LYS A 103 13.18 7.33 -13.60
CA LYS A 103 12.72 7.73 -14.94
C LYS A 103 12.94 9.22 -15.18
N TYR A 104 12.62 10.07 -14.20
CA TYR A 104 12.83 11.51 -14.28
C TYR A 104 14.32 11.87 -14.37
N LEU A 105 15.16 11.21 -13.55
CA LEU A 105 16.62 11.37 -13.61
C LEU A 105 17.17 10.99 -14.99
N LYS A 106 16.76 9.84 -15.55
CA LYS A 106 17.16 9.41 -16.89
C LYS A 106 16.74 10.41 -17.97
N LEU A 107 15.53 10.97 -17.87
CA LEU A 107 15.07 12.01 -18.78
C LEU A 107 15.90 13.30 -18.65
N ASN A 108 16.23 13.71 -17.42
CA ASN A 108 17.08 14.89 -17.20
C ASN A 108 18.50 14.67 -17.71
N VAL A 109 19.10 13.50 -17.48
CA VAL A 109 20.41 13.14 -18.04
C VAL A 109 20.35 13.09 -19.58
N ALA A 110 19.28 12.55 -20.15
CA ALA A 110 19.08 12.56 -21.60
C ALA A 110 18.92 13.99 -22.14
N LYS A 111 18.25 14.89 -21.42
CA LYS A 111 18.18 16.32 -21.75
C LYS A 111 19.56 16.96 -21.71
N ILE A 112 20.34 16.73 -20.65
CA ILE A 112 21.71 17.24 -20.50
C ILE A 112 22.63 16.75 -21.63
N ARG A 113 22.51 15.47 -22.03
CA ARG A 113 23.31 14.90 -23.12
C ARG A 113 22.90 15.41 -24.50
N LYS A 114 21.61 15.74 -24.69
CA LYS A 114 21.08 16.19 -25.98
C LYS A 114 21.21 17.69 -26.18
N GLU A 115 21.09 18.49 -25.13
CA GLU A 115 21.02 19.95 -25.25
C GLU A 115 21.79 20.68 -24.14
N LYS A 116 22.63 21.62 -24.56
CA LYS A 116 23.26 22.64 -23.72
C LYS A 116 22.21 23.28 -22.81
N ILE A 117 22.56 23.44 -21.54
CA ILE A 117 21.69 23.91 -20.45
C ILE A 117 20.89 25.16 -20.85
N GLY A 118 19.55 25.12 -20.72
CA GLY A 118 18.68 26.30 -20.71
C GLY A 118 17.62 26.41 -21.81
N THR A 119 17.62 25.55 -22.85
CA THR A 119 16.62 25.61 -23.93
C THR A 119 15.57 24.51 -23.79
N LYS A 120 14.30 24.87 -24.04
CA LYS A 120 13.21 23.88 -24.14
C LYS A 120 13.45 23.02 -25.38
N LEU A 121 13.33 21.70 -25.21
CA LEU A 121 13.37 20.73 -26.31
C LEU A 121 12.32 21.14 -27.35
N ASN A 122 12.77 21.58 -28.52
CA ASN A 122 11.87 21.91 -29.60
C ASN A 122 11.46 20.60 -30.29
N ASP A 123 10.25 20.13 -30.01
CA ASP A 123 9.72 18.87 -30.56
C ASP A 123 9.72 18.86 -32.10
N GLU A 124 9.50 20.03 -32.72
CA GLU A 124 9.55 20.18 -34.18
C GLU A 124 10.96 19.94 -34.72
N LEU A 125 11.97 20.54 -34.08
CA LEU A 125 13.37 20.37 -34.45
C LEU A 125 13.85 18.93 -34.21
N SER A 126 13.38 18.28 -33.14
CA SER A 126 13.70 16.88 -32.85
C SER A 126 13.13 15.93 -33.92
N ARG A 127 11.88 16.16 -34.36
CA ARG A 127 11.26 15.40 -35.46
C ARG A 127 12.02 15.61 -36.77
N LEU A 128 12.41 16.85 -37.05
CA LEU A 128 13.16 17.22 -38.24
C LEU A 128 14.53 16.54 -38.28
N ARG A 129 15.31 16.57 -37.18
CA ARG A 129 16.60 15.85 -37.06
C ARG A 129 16.46 14.35 -37.27
N THR A 130 15.41 13.75 -36.72
CA THR A 130 15.12 12.31 -36.91
C THR A 130 14.83 11.99 -38.37
N THR A 131 14.08 12.87 -39.04
CA THR A 131 13.71 12.72 -40.46
C THR A 131 14.94 12.88 -41.36
N LEU A 132 15.84 13.82 -41.04
CA LEU A 132 17.07 14.05 -41.80
C LEU A 132 18.02 12.86 -41.78
N ILE A 133 18.11 12.13 -40.65
CA ILE A 133 18.91 10.91 -40.54
C ILE A 133 18.33 9.79 -41.41
N ALA A 134 17.00 9.67 -41.47
CA ALA A 134 16.34 8.62 -42.25
C ALA A 134 16.49 8.83 -43.77
N GLN A 135 16.46 10.06 -44.24
CA GLN A 135 16.52 10.36 -45.68
C GLN A 135 17.91 10.11 -46.28
N PRO A 136 18.02 9.60 -47.52
CA PRO A 136 19.28 9.61 -48.26
C PRO A 136 19.68 11.06 -48.55
N ILE A 137 20.93 11.41 -48.22
CA ILE A 137 21.55 12.69 -48.54
C ILE A 137 22.79 12.35 -49.34
N ASN A 138 22.81 12.72 -50.62
CA ASN A 138 24.00 12.54 -51.45
C ASN A 138 24.99 13.67 -51.14
N VAL A 139 26.20 13.31 -50.68
CA VAL A 139 27.25 14.28 -50.30
C VAL A 139 28.15 14.62 -51.49
N ASN A 140 28.10 13.82 -52.58
CA ASN A 140 29.06 13.88 -53.68
C ASN A 140 28.83 15.06 -54.65
N ASP A 141 27.60 15.58 -54.76
CA ASP A 141 27.22 16.58 -55.79
C ASP A 141 27.47 18.03 -55.37
N HIS A 142 28.71 18.36 -54.97
CA HIS A 142 29.12 19.73 -54.61
C HIS A 142 28.27 20.38 -53.50
N GLY A 143 27.60 19.56 -52.67
CA GLY A 143 26.71 20.05 -51.61
C GLY A 143 25.45 20.75 -52.12
N ARG A 144 25.03 20.53 -53.39
CA ARG A 144 23.78 21.08 -53.93
C ARG A 144 22.57 20.55 -53.15
N ASP A 145 22.52 19.25 -52.90
CA ASP A 145 21.49 18.60 -52.07
C ASP A 145 21.51 19.09 -50.62
N ILE A 146 22.71 19.29 -50.06
CA ILE A 146 22.87 19.82 -48.69
C ILE A 146 22.29 21.23 -48.62
N THR A 147 22.59 22.08 -49.60
CA THR A 147 22.10 23.45 -49.67
C THR A 147 20.59 23.50 -49.90
N TYR A 148 20.07 22.64 -50.78
CA TYR A 148 18.63 22.53 -51.04
C TYR A 148 17.86 22.09 -49.79
N LYS A 149 18.31 21.03 -49.11
CA LYS A 149 17.68 20.55 -47.88
C LYS A 149 17.79 21.56 -46.74
N ALA A 150 18.95 22.22 -46.59
CA ALA A 150 19.13 23.28 -45.59
C ALA A 150 18.12 24.42 -45.80
N LYS A 151 17.92 24.84 -47.05
CA LYS A 151 16.94 25.88 -47.41
C LYS A 151 15.49 25.40 -47.23
N LYS A 152 15.18 24.16 -47.64
CA LYS A 152 13.83 23.59 -47.54
C LYS A 152 13.36 23.44 -46.09
N TYR A 153 14.27 23.05 -45.21
CA TYR A 153 13.98 22.77 -43.80
C TYR A 153 14.35 23.93 -42.88
N SER A 154 14.80 25.07 -43.41
CA SER A 154 15.24 26.24 -42.65
C SER A 154 16.26 25.91 -41.55
N ILE A 155 17.22 25.03 -41.87
CA ILE A 155 18.27 24.58 -40.94
C ILE A 155 19.66 24.91 -41.48
N SER A 156 20.68 24.85 -40.61
CA SER A 156 22.06 25.09 -41.03
C SER A 156 22.58 23.98 -41.95
N LYS A 157 23.42 24.32 -42.93
CA LYS A 157 24.11 23.33 -43.79
C LYS A 157 24.93 22.34 -42.96
N GLY A 158 25.48 22.78 -41.82
CA GLY A 158 26.23 21.95 -40.90
C GLY A 158 25.41 20.82 -40.27
N GLU A 159 24.15 21.07 -39.90
CA GLU A 159 23.26 20.02 -39.39
C GLU A 159 22.94 18.96 -40.45
N VAL A 160 22.71 19.39 -41.70
CA VAL A 160 22.51 18.47 -42.83
C VAL A 160 23.77 17.64 -43.12
N HIS A 161 24.94 18.28 -43.07
CA HIS A 161 26.22 17.61 -43.27
C HIS A 161 26.54 16.60 -42.16
N LEU A 162 26.24 16.96 -40.91
CA LEU A 162 26.37 16.07 -39.77
C LEU A 162 25.45 14.85 -39.90
N ALA A 163 24.19 15.05 -40.28
CA ALA A 163 23.24 13.96 -40.50
C ALA A 163 23.73 13.00 -41.59
N ALA A 164 24.26 13.52 -42.70
CA ALA A 164 24.82 12.71 -43.77
C ALA A 164 26.04 11.89 -43.30
N LYS A 165 26.96 12.51 -42.55
CA LYS A 165 28.14 11.84 -41.99
C LYS A 165 27.77 10.73 -41.00
N LEU A 166 26.79 10.97 -40.12
CA LEU A 166 26.30 9.96 -39.17
C LEU A 166 25.69 8.76 -39.90
N LYS A 167 24.98 9.00 -41.01
CA LYS A 167 24.42 7.93 -41.83
C LYS A 167 25.50 7.07 -42.49
N MET A 168 26.51 7.69 -43.10
CA MET A 168 27.66 6.97 -43.69
C MET A 168 28.40 6.12 -42.65
N LEU A 169 28.57 6.64 -41.42
CA LEU A 169 29.18 5.88 -40.33
C LEU A 169 28.32 4.69 -39.88
N ALA A 170 27.00 4.87 -39.80
CA ALA A 170 26.07 3.80 -39.44
C ALA A 170 26.02 2.69 -40.51
N GLU A 171 26.09 3.06 -41.79
CA GLU A 171 26.16 2.10 -42.91
C GLU A 171 27.50 1.34 -42.91
N ARG A 172 28.61 1.98 -42.57
CA ARG A 172 29.93 1.32 -42.43
C ARG A 172 30.00 0.33 -41.26
N SER A 173 29.20 0.53 -40.21
CA SER A 173 29.17 -0.34 -39.02
C SER A 173 28.27 -1.58 -39.15
N LYS A 174 27.55 -1.73 -40.26
CA LYS A 174 26.77 -2.92 -40.61
C LYS A 174 27.60 -3.83 -41.50
#